data_AF-A0A316UIW2-F1
#
_entry.id   AF-A0A316UIW2-F1
#
_cell.length_a   1.000
_cell.length_b   1.000
_cell.length_c   1.000
_cell.angle_alpha   90.00
_cell.angle_beta   90.00
_cell.angle_gamma   90.00
#
_symmetry.space_group_name_H-M   'P 1'
#
loop_
_entity.id
_entity.type
_entity.pdbx_description
1 polymer ?
#
loop_
_entity_poly.entity_id
_entity_poly.type
_entity_poly.pdbx_seq_one_letter_code
_entity_poly.pdbx_strand_id
1 'polypeptide(L)'
;MSDKSHTLMHMSSADQHNHGGPEPEEKRPSHEQGVENSHQNLDAKDEKSIANKLDQASKQEKREKKAEQEDNSMPTDAARNHGNEPSKGAKIDEQIELEEQAELRKKGIQP
;
A
#
# COMPACT_ATOMS: atom_id res chain seq x y z
N MET A 1 31.81 -38.10 -51.16
CA MET A 1 30.50 -37.53 -50.82
C MET A 1 30.74 -36.57 -49.67
N SER A 2 30.57 -35.26 -49.90
CA SER A 2 30.98 -34.19 -48.99
C SER A 2 29.71 -33.49 -48.50
N ASP A 3 29.32 -33.77 -47.26
CA ASP A 3 28.21 -33.12 -46.59
C ASP A 3 28.65 -31.72 -46.15
N LYS A 4 28.37 -30.73 -47.01
CA LYS A 4 28.44 -29.33 -46.63
C LYS A 4 27.17 -29.00 -45.85
N SER A 5 27.27 -29.00 -44.52
CA SER A 5 26.23 -28.47 -43.63
C SER A 5 26.03 -26.98 -43.93
N HIS A 6 24.93 -26.68 -44.61
CA HIS A 6 24.50 -25.31 -44.87
C HIS A 6 23.88 -24.78 -43.57
N THR A 7 24.68 -24.12 -42.74
CA THR A 7 24.20 -23.38 -41.57
C THR A 7 23.27 -22.27 -42.04
N LEU A 8 21.97 -22.53 -41.91
CA LEU A 8 20.90 -21.58 -42.17
C LEU A 8 21.02 -20.41 -41.19
N MET A 9 21.57 -19.28 -41.64
CA MET A 9 21.50 -18.03 -40.88
C MET A 9 20.03 -17.58 -40.85
N HIS A 10 19.38 -17.72 -39.70
CA HIS A 10 18.15 -17.00 -39.39
C HIS A 10 18.49 -15.51 -39.17
N MET A 11 18.63 -14.77 -40.27
CA MET A 11 18.55 -13.31 -40.27
C MET A 11 17.09 -12.90 -40.54
N SER A 12 16.23 -13.03 -39.52
CA SER A 12 14.97 -12.28 -39.46
C SER A 12 15.01 -11.35 -38.26
N SER A 13 15.93 -10.37 -38.29
CA SER A 13 15.85 -9.15 -37.48
C SER A 13 14.78 -8.20 -38.02
N ALA A 14 13.53 -8.69 -38.04
CA ALA A 14 12.31 -7.92 -38.27
C ALA A 14 11.31 -8.53 -37.29
N ASP A 15 10.90 -7.91 -36.19
CA ASP A 15 10.44 -6.54 -36.07
C ASP A 15 10.46 -6.14 -34.58
N GLN A 16 11.59 -5.63 -34.10
CA GLN A 16 11.59 -4.80 -32.89
C GLN A 16 11.85 -3.39 -33.40
N HIS A 17 10.79 -2.64 -33.66
CA HIS A 17 10.90 -1.20 -33.94
C HIS A 17 11.61 -0.54 -32.75
N ASN A 18 12.89 -0.25 -32.90
CA ASN A 18 13.54 0.72 -32.03
C ASN A 18 13.00 2.08 -32.48
N HIS A 19 12.16 2.73 -31.68
CA HIS A 19 11.62 4.06 -31.96
C HIS A 19 12.77 5.08 -31.91
N GLY A 20 13.58 5.12 -32.97
CA GLY A 20 14.81 5.90 -33.08
C GLY A 20 14.58 7.34 -33.56
N GLY A 21 13.46 7.95 -33.18
CA GLY A 21 13.16 9.36 -33.44
C GLY A 21 12.79 10.07 -32.14
N PRO A 22 12.88 11.41 -32.08
CA PRO A 22 12.29 12.15 -30.96
C PRO A 22 10.79 11.82 -30.94
N GLU A 23 10.41 11.01 -29.96
CA GLU A 23 9.02 10.82 -29.55
C GLU A 23 8.38 12.20 -29.43
N PRO A 24 7.17 12.43 -29.99
CA PRO A 24 6.45 13.65 -29.66
C PRO A 24 6.36 13.71 -28.13
N GLU A 25 6.59 14.88 -27.54
CA GLU A 25 6.37 15.13 -26.11
C GLU A 25 4.87 15.08 -25.75
N GLU A 26 4.12 14.12 -26.30
CA GLU A 26 2.92 13.65 -25.66
C GLU A 26 3.37 13.09 -24.32
N LYS A 27 2.97 13.78 -23.24
CA LYS A 27 3.13 13.35 -21.85
C LYS A 27 2.50 11.97 -21.71
N ARG A 28 3.21 10.92 -22.10
CA ARG A 28 2.87 9.56 -21.75
C ARG A 28 2.82 9.55 -20.24
N PRO A 29 1.70 9.15 -19.62
CA PRO A 29 1.62 9.11 -18.18
C PRO A 29 2.79 8.27 -17.68
N SER A 30 3.53 8.78 -16.69
CA SER A 30 4.60 8.00 -16.08
C SER A 30 3.94 6.72 -15.56
N HIS A 31 4.32 5.56 -16.10
CA HIS A 31 3.77 4.26 -15.69
C HIS A 31 4.06 3.97 -14.20
N GLU A 32 4.98 4.73 -13.61
CA GLU A 32 5.33 4.71 -12.18
C GLU A 32 4.35 5.54 -11.33
N GLN A 33 3.65 6.52 -11.92
CA GLN A 33 2.64 7.31 -11.24
C GLN A 33 1.26 6.67 -11.38
N GLY A 34 0.66 6.30 -10.25
CA GLY A 34 -0.75 5.90 -10.18
C GLY A 34 -1.68 7.05 -10.59
N VAL A 35 -2.82 6.71 -11.18
CA VAL A 35 -3.86 7.68 -11.53
C VAL A 35 -4.55 8.18 -10.27
N GLU A 36 -4.83 9.48 -10.20
CA GLU A 36 -5.56 10.09 -9.08
C GLU A 36 -6.91 9.36 -8.85
N ASN A 37 -7.26 9.16 -7.58
CA ASN A 37 -8.51 8.52 -7.14
C ASN A 37 -8.69 7.03 -7.50
N SER A 38 -7.64 6.34 -7.96
CA SER A 38 -7.68 4.89 -8.25
C SER A 38 -8.08 4.01 -7.04
N HIS A 39 -8.03 4.55 -5.82
CA HIS A 39 -8.39 3.86 -4.59
C HIS A 39 -9.81 4.18 -4.08
N GLN A 40 -10.59 4.99 -4.80
CA GLN A 40 -11.93 5.37 -4.37
C GLN A 40 -12.95 4.25 -4.66
N ASN A 41 -13.59 3.70 -3.63
CA ASN A 41 -14.63 2.68 -3.80
C ASN A 41 -15.89 3.18 -4.51
N LEU A 42 -16.14 4.49 -4.48
CA LEU A 42 -17.30 5.14 -5.07
C LEU A 42 -16.97 5.86 -6.39
N ASP A 43 -15.86 5.49 -7.05
CA ASP A 43 -15.51 6.07 -8.35
C ASP A 43 -16.65 5.87 -9.37
N ALA A 44 -17.04 6.97 -10.02
CA ALA A 44 -18.06 6.96 -11.06
C ALA A 44 -17.61 6.20 -12.31
N LYS A 45 -16.29 6.14 -12.57
CA LYS A 45 -15.71 5.44 -13.73
C LYS A 45 -15.52 3.94 -13.50
N ASP A 46 -15.71 3.47 -12.28
CA ASP A 46 -15.59 2.06 -11.95
C ASP A 46 -16.79 1.26 -12.51
N GLU A 47 -16.51 0.14 -13.16
CA GLU A 47 -17.50 -0.73 -13.81
C GLU A 47 -18.22 -1.67 -12.82
N LYS A 48 -17.81 -1.70 -11.54
CA LYS A 48 -18.52 -2.48 -10.50
C LYS A 48 -20.00 -2.06 -10.41
N SER A 49 -20.87 -3.03 -10.11
CA SER A 49 -22.29 -2.76 -9.86
C SER A 49 -22.50 -1.85 -8.64
N ILE A 50 -23.58 -1.06 -8.65
CA ILE A 50 -23.91 -0.14 -7.54
C ILE A 50 -24.01 -0.89 -6.21
N ALA A 51 -24.62 -2.07 -6.20
CA ALA A 51 -24.72 -2.91 -5.01
C ALA A 51 -23.33 -3.29 -4.45
N ASN A 52 -22.39 -3.67 -5.32
CA ASN A 52 -21.04 -4.04 -4.90
C ASN A 52 -20.24 -2.83 -4.41
N LYS A 53 -20.38 -1.67 -5.04
CA LYS A 53 -19.74 -0.41 -4.61
C LYS A 53 -20.21 -0.01 -3.20
N LEU A 54 -21.53 -0.07 -2.96
CA LEU A 54 -22.11 0.26 -1.65
C LEU A 54 -21.70 -0.74 -0.57
N ASP A 55 -21.69 -2.04 -0.88
CA ASP A 55 -21.23 -3.07 0.06
C ASP A 55 -19.75 -2.83 0.46
N GLN A 56 -18.87 -2.58 -0.52
CA GLN A 56 -17.47 -2.27 -0.27
C GLN A 56 -17.28 -1.00 0.57
N ALA A 57 -17.97 0.09 0.23
CA ALA A 57 -17.92 1.34 0.98
C ALA A 57 -18.39 1.13 2.43
N SER A 58 -19.49 0.40 2.64
CA SER A 58 -20.01 0.11 3.99
C SER A 58 -19.06 -0.74 4.83
N LYS A 59 -18.35 -1.68 4.20
CA LYS A 59 -17.33 -2.50 4.88
C LYS A 59 -16.11 -1.68 5.24
N GLN A 60 -15.70 -0.75 4.38
CA GLN A 60 -14.60 0.16 4.68
C GLN A 60 -14.96 1.09 5.85
N GLU A 61 -16.13 1.73 5.84
CA GLU A 61 -16.59 2.58 6.94
C GLU A 61 -16.62 1.82 8.28
N LYS A 62 -17.10 0.56 8.26
CA LYS A 62 -17.10 -0.29 9.47
C LYS A 62 -15.69 -0.63 9.95
N ARG A 63 -14.72 -0.81 9.05
CA ARG A 63 -13.32 -1.08 9.42
C ARG A 63 -12.66 0.17 9.97
N GLU A 64 -12.89 1.33 9.37
CA GLU A 64 -12.38 2.62 9.84
C GLU A 64 -12.92 2.93 11.24
N LYS A 65 -14.23 2.76 11.46
CA LYS A 65 -14.83 2.92 12.80
C LYS A 65 -14.26 1.97 13.84
N LYS A 66 -13.91 0.74 13.46
CA LYS A 66 -13.25 -0.21 14.36
C LYS A 66 -11.79 0.18 14.64
N ALA A 67 -11.06 0.59 13.60
CA ALA A 67 -9.69 1.03 13.73
C ALA A 67 -9.59 2.26 14.65
N GLU A 68 -10.51 3.22 14.51
CA GLU A 68 -10.59 4.41 15.37
C GLU A 68 -10.92 4.05 16.83
N GLN A 69 -11.67 2.97 17.07
CA GLN A 69 -11.91 2.45 18.43
C GLN A 69 -10.68 1.71 18.99
N GLU A 70 -9.93 1.02 18.15
CA GLU A 70 -8.71 0.27 18.52
C GLU A 70 -7.47 1.17 18.69
N ASP A 71 -7.51 2.41 18.22
CA ASP A 71 -6.40 3.38 18.28
C ASP A 71 -5.97 3.76 19.71
N ASN A 72 -6.78 3.42 20.73
CA ASN A 72 -6.45 3.64 22.14
C ASN A 72 -5.62 2.49 22.77
N SER A 73 -5.12 1.55 21.98
CA SER A 73 -4.30 0.43 22.49
C SER A 73 -2.87 0.87 22.83
N MET A 74 -2.26 0.28 23.86
CA MET A 74 -0.88 0.60 24.20
C MET A 74 0.10 0.04 23.15
N PRO A 75 1.29 0.62 22.97
CA PRO A 75 2.27 0.17 21.97
C PRO A 75 2.65 -1.32 22.07
N THR A 76 2.53 -1.93 23.24
CA THR A 76 2.84 -3.35 23.47
C THR A 76 1.67 -4.30 23.25
N ASP A 77 0.45 -3.79 23.18
CA ASP A 77 -0.76 -4.62 23.10
C ASP A 77 -0.86 -5.34 21.76
N ALA A 78 -0.44 -4.71 20.67
CA ALA A 78 -0.38 -5.37 19.36
C ALA A 78 0.46 -6.66 19.43
N ALA A 79 1.67 -6.58 19.99
CA ALA A 79 2.53 -7.76 20.13
C ALA A 79 1.91 -8.82 21.05
N ARG A 80 1.36 -8.43 22.21
CA ARG A 80 0.69 -9.34 23.15
C ARG A 80 -0.52 -10.03 22.51
N ASN A 81 -1.36 -9.30 21.79
CA ASN A 81 -2.54 -9.82 21.10
C ASN A 81 -2.18 -10.84 20.01
N HIS A 82 -1.03 -10.67 19.38
CA HIS A 82 -0.48 -11.62 18.40
C HIS A 82 0.32 -12.77 19.03
N GLY A 83 0.41 -12.85 20.38
CA GLY A 83 1.15 -13.89 21.09
C GLY A 83 2.67 -13.75 21.02
N ASN A 84 3.15 -12.57 20.62
CA ASN A 84 4.57 -12.25 20.49
C ASN A 84 5.08 -11.46 21.71
N GLU A 85 6.39 -11.50 21.93
CA GLU A 85 7.01 -10.60 22.90
C GLU A 85 7.10 -9.17 22.30
N PRO A 86 6.67 -8.13 23.04
CA PRO A 86 6.86 -6.75 22.61
C PRO A 86 8.33 -6.38 22.45
N SER A 87 8.63 -5.51 21.48
CA SER A 87 9.99 -5.01 21.25
C SER A 87 10.49 -4.19 22.45
N LYS A 88 11.82 -4.06 22.58
CA LYS A 88 12.40 -3.22 23.65
C LYS A 88 11.94 -1.77 23.56
N GLY A 89 11.79 -1.23 22.35
CA GLY A 89 11.28 0.13 22.13
C GLY A 89 9.85 0.27 22.62
N ALA A 90 8.95 -0.62 22.19
CA ALA A 90 7.54 -0.57 22.59
C ALA A 90 7.35 -0.66 24.11
N LYS A 91 8.18 -1.44 24.82
CA LYS A 91 8.16 -1.51 26.30
C LYS A 91 8.61 -0.20 26.95
N ILE A 92 9.59 0.49 26.37
CA ILE A 92 10.09 1.78 26.86
C ILE A 92 9.03 2.86 26.61
N ASP A 93 8.44 2.88 25.41
CA ASP A 93 7.39 3.82 25.05
C ASP A 93 6.17 3.66 25.99
N GLU A 94 5.71 2.42 26.25
CA GLU A 94 4.65 2.12 27.23
C GLU A 94 4.99 2.66 28.64
N GLN A 95 6.25 2.51 29.07
CA GLN A 95 6.69 3.01 30.37
C GLN A 95 6.69 4.54 30.44
N ILE A 96 7.19 5.22 29.40
CA ILE A 96 7.22 6.69 29.33
C ILE A 96 5.80 7.24 29.36
N GLU A 97 4.88 6.68 28.57
CA GLU A 97 3.47 7.10 28.55
C GLU A 97 2.81 6.98 29.93
N LEU A 98 3.08 5.90 30.66
CA LEU A 98 2.56 5.69 32.02
C LEU A 98 3.14 6.69 33.03
N GLU A 99 4.43 6.96 32.95
CA GLU A 99 5.12 7.94 33.80
C GLU A 99 4.60 9.36 33.53
N GLU A 100 4.47 9.75 32.26
CA GLU A 100 3.92 11.04 31.85
C GLU A 100 2.47 11.22 32.30
N GLN A 101 1.61 10.21 32.11
CA GLN A 101 0.24 10.25 32.62
C GLN A 101 0.18 10.38 34.15
N ALA A 102 1.06 9.68 34.88
CA ALA A 102 1.13 9.80 36.33
C ALA A 102 1.57 11.21 36.77
N GLU A 103 2.53 11.82 36.04
CA GLU A 103 2.95 13.20 36.28
C GLU A 103 1.85 14.21 35.97
N LEU A 104 1.15 14.06 34.85
CA LEU A 104 0.03 14.93 34.48
C LEU A 104 -1.06 14.90 35.55
N ARG A 105 -1.43 13.70 36.02
CA ARG A 105 -2.37 13.53 37.14
C ARG A 105 -1.89 14.21 38.42
N LYS A 106 -0.59 14.09 38.76
CA LYS A 106 0.01 14.81 39.90
C LYS A 106 -0.04 16.33 39.74
N LYS A 107 0.10 16.82 38.51
CA LYS A 107 -0.02 18.25 38.15
C LYS A 107 -1.48 18.72 38.07
N GLY A 108 -2.46 17.86 38.37
CA GLY A 108 -3.89 18.18 38.35
C GLY A 108 -4.49 18.28 36.94
N ILE A 109 -3.73 17.86 35.92
CA ILE A 109 -4.16 17.84 34.52
C ILE A 109 -4.61 16.41 34.25
N GLN A 110 -5.92 16.20 34.11
CA GLN A 110 -6.42 14.93 33.59
C GLN A 110 -6.38 14.99 32.06
N PRO A 111 -5.75 14.00 31.40
CA PRO A 111 -5.83 13.85 29.95
C PRO A 111 -7.24 13.50 29.50
#